data_AF-A0A932UGH4-F1
#
_entry.id   AF-A0A932UGH4-F1
#
_cell.length_a   1.000
_cell.length_b   1.000
_cell.length_c   1.000
_cell.angle_alpha   90.00
_cell.angle_beta   90.00
_cell.angle_gamma   90.00
#
_symmetry.space_group_name_H-M   'P 1'
#
loop_
_entity.id
_entity.type
_entity.pdbx_description
1 polymer ?
#
loop_
_entity_poly.entity_id
_entity_poly.type
_entity_poly.pdbx_seq_one_letter_code
_entity_poly.pdbx_strand_id
1 'polypeptide(L)'
;MSGAIGFTRDLLLSSKLNVLLIFLPIAVVLELVHAPALWLFGVAALAIVPLAGLIGHSTEELAAKTGPGIGGLLNATFGNATELIIALL
;
A
#
# COMPACT_ATOMS: atom_id res chain seq x y z
N MET A 1 -16.90 4.94 -18.51
CA MET A 1 -16.20 3.72 -18.05
C MET A 1 -14.66 3.79 -18.18
N SER A 2 -14.08 4.89 -18.71
CA SER A 2 -12.62 5.04 -18.85
C SER A 2 -11.88 5.53 -17.59
N GLY A 3 -12.59 6.00 -16.56
CA GLY A 3 -11.96 6.65 -15.39
C GLY A 3 -11.30 5.68 -14.40
N ALA A 4 -11.91 4.51 -14.15
CA ALA A 4 -11.39 3.55 -13.18
C ALA A 4 -10.07 2.90 -13.63
N ILE A 5 -9.99 2.51 -14.92
CA ILE A 5 -8.78 1.92 -15.50
C ILE A 5 -7.64 2.95 -15.54
N GLY A 6 -7.96 4.22 -15.85
CA GLY A 6 -6.98 5.31 -15.81
C GLY A 6 -6.39 5.48 -14.41
N PHE A 7 -7.25 5.60 -13.40
CA PHE A 7 -6.83 5.74 -12.01
C PHE A 7 -5.97 4.57 -11.53
N THR A 8 -6.37 3.32 -11.79
CA THR A 8 -5.57 2.14 -11.40
C THR A 8 -4.19 2.14 -12.07
N ARG A 9 -4.13 2.53 -13.36
CA ARG A 9 -2.87 2.62 -14.09
C ARG A 9 -1.98 3.73 -13.52
N ASP A 10 -2.54 4.90 -13.22
CA ASP A 10 -1.81 6.01 -12.63
C ASP A 10 -1.27 5.64 -11.25
N LEU A 11 -2.07 4.90 -10.46
CA LEU A 11 -1.66 4.36 -9.16
C LEU A 11 -0.49 3.39 -9.29
N LEU A 12 -0.59 2.41 -10.20
CA LEU A 12 0.47 1.42 -10.43
C LEU A 12 1.74 2.01 -11.05
N LEU A 13 1.63 3.10 -11.81
CA LEU A 13 2.77 3.77 -12.44
C LEU A 13 3.30 4.96 -11.63
N SER A 14 2.68 5.29 -10.50
CA SER A 14 3.05 6.44 -9.64
C SER A 14 4.49 6.37 -9.11
N SER A 15 5.03 5.16 -8.89
CA SER A 15 6.36 4.96 -8.35
C SER A 15 7.07 3.77 -8.99
N LYS A 16 8.38 3.92 -9.24
CA LYS A 16 9.24 2.81 -9.68
C LYS A 16 9.29 1.67 -8.65
N LEU A 17 9.01 1.97 -7.38
CA LEU A 17 8.98 0.99 -6.30
C LEU A 17 7.81 0.01 -6.43
N ASN A 18 6.79 0.31 -7.24
CA ASN A 18 5.68 -0.61 -7.48
C ASN A 18 6.11 -1.91 -8.16
N VAL A 19 7.33 -2.00 -8.70
CA VAL A 19 7.94 -3.27 -9.11
C VAL A 19 7.99 -4.29 -7.96
N LEU A 20 8.11 -3.82 -6.72
CA LEU A 20 8.12 -4.65 -5.52
C LEU A 20 6.76 -5.28 -5.21
N LEU A 21 5.67 -4.89 -5.90
CA LEU A 21 4.36 -5.53 -5.72
C LEU A 21 4.39 -7.02 -6.08
N ILE A 22 5.38 -7.47 -6.86
CA ILE A 22 5.59 -8.90 -7.11
C ILE A 22 5.87 -9.69 -5.83
N PHE A 23 6.42 -9.05 -4.78
CA PHE A 23 6.66 -9.70 -3.50
C PHE A 23 5.37 -9.98 -2.72
N LEU A 24 4.25 -9.30 -3.05
CA LEU A 24 2.96 -9.56 -2.40
C LEU A 24 2.43 -10.98 -2.69
N PRO A 25 2.24 -11.42 -3.94
CA PRO A 25 1.83 -12.80 -4.20
C PRO A 25 2.88 -13.82 -3.74
N ILE A 26 4.18 -13.48 -3.76
CA ILE A 26 5.24 -14.35 -3.24
C ILE A 26 5.07 -14.53 -1.72
N ALA A 27 4.78 -13.47 -0.96
CA ALA A 27 4.53 -13.55 0.48
C ALA A 27 3.34 -14.48 0.79
N VAL A 28 2.25 -14.35 0.02
CA VAL A 28 1.07 -15.23 0.15
C VAL A 28 1.45 -16.69 -0.10
N VAL A 29 2.21 -16.97 -1.14
CA VAL A 29 2.67 -18.34 -1.44
C VAL A 29 3.57 -18.87 -0.32
N LEU A 30 4.50 -18.06 0.20
CA LEU A 30 5.39 -18.46 1.29
C LEU A 30 4.62 -18.80 2.57
N GLU A 31 3.57 -18.04 2.89
CA GLU A 31 2.67 -18.33 4.00
C GLU A 31 1.93 -19.66 3.79
N LEU A 32 1.36 -19.87 2.60
CA LEU A 32 0.59 -21.09 2.28
C LEU A 32 1.43 -22.37 2.36
N VAL A 33 2.71 -22.29 2.01
CA VAL A 33 3.65 -23.43 2.10
C VAL A 33 4.35 -23.53 3.46
N HIS A 34 4.00 -22.67 4.42
CA HIS A 34 4.61 -22.61 5.74
C HIS A 34 6.14 -22.47 5.69
N ALA A 35 6.63 -21.58 4.83
CA ALA A 35 8.04 -21.32 4.67
C ALA A 35 8.68 -20.79 5.97
N PRO A 36 10.02 -20.90 6.14
CA PRO A 36 10.69 -20.40 7.33
C PRO A 36 10.42 -18.90 7.57
N ALA A 37 10.20 -18.53 8.83
CA ALA A 37 9.79 -17.18 9.22
C ALA A 37 10.71 -16.07 8.70
N LEU A 38 12.02 -16.32 8.60
CA LEU A 38 12.98 -15.35 8.07
C LEU A 38 12.67 -14.95 6.61
N TRP A 39 12.31 -15.92 5.77
CA TRP A 39 11.99 -15.68 4.36
C TRP A 39 10.66 -14.95 4.21
N LEU A 40 9.65 -15.42 4.94
CA LEU A 40 8.34 -14.77 4.97
C LEU A 40 8.47 -13.31 5.42
N PHE A 41 9.19 -13.05 6.50
CA PHE A 41 9.42 -11.71 7.02
C PHE A 41 10.08 -10.79 5.99
N GLY A 42 11.19 -11.25 5.37
CA GLY A 42 11.91 -10.45 4.38
C GLY A 42 11.06 -10.12 3.15
N VAL A 43 10.31 -11.10 2.64
CA VAL A 43 9.44 -10.91 1.47
C VAL A 43 8.23 -10.03 1.81
N ALA A 44 7.60 -10.22 2.97
CA ALA A 44 6.50 -9.38 3.43
C ALA A 44 6.95 -7.92 3.62
N ALA A 45 8.14 -7.69 4.20
CA ALA A 45 8.70 -6.36 4.35
C ALA A 45 8.89 -5.65 2.99
N LEU A 46 9.39 -6.36 1.97
CA LEU A 46 9.51 -5.82 0.62
C LEU A 46 8.16 -5.53 -0.03
N ALA A 47 7.15 -6.36 0.22
CA ALA A 47 5.80 -6.16 -0.28
C ALA A 47 5.10 -4.93 0.33
N ILE A 48 5.39 -4.62 1.60
CA ILE A 48 4.81 -3.47 2.32
C ILE A 48 5.26 -2.14 1.71
N VAL A 49 6.50 -2.03 1.22
CA VAL A 49 7.07 -0.77 0.68
C VAL A 49 6.19 -0.12 -0.39
N PRO A 50 5.83 -0.78 -1.50
CA PRO A 50 4.93 -0.19 -2.50
C PRO A 50 3.50 -0.03 -1.99
N LEU A 51 3.01 -0.94 -1.15
CA LEU A 51 1.66 -0.85 -0.59
C LEU A 51 1.46 0.42 0.24
N ALA A 52 2.45 0.79 1.05
CA ALA A 52 2.45 2.04 1.80
C ALA A 52 2.31 3.26 0.89
N GLY A 53 3.08 3.30 -0.21
CA GLY A 53 3.01 4.38 -1.20
C GLY A 53 1.65 4.46 -1.91
N LEU A 54 1.07 3.32 -2.28
CA LEU A 54 -0.25 3.26 -2.92
C LEU A 54 -1.36 3.76 -1.98
N ILE A 55 -1.31 3.39 -0.70
CA ILE A 55 -2.26 3.86 0.31
C ILE A 55 -2.13 5.37 0.49
N GLY A 56 -0.90 5.89 0.64
CA GLY A 56 -0.64 7.31 0.79
C GLY A 56 -1.18 8.13 -0.39
N HIS A 57 -0.84 7.76 -1.63
CA HIS A 57 -1.31 8.46 -2.83
C HIS A 57 -2.83 8.39 -2.98
N SER A 58 -3.44 7.22 -2.73
CA SER A 58 -4.90 7.08 -2.76
C SER A 58 -5.58 7.96 -1.71
N THR A 59 -4.95 8.11 -0.55
CA THR A 59 -5.44 8.95 0.55
C THR A 59 -5.35 10.43 0.20
N GLU A 60 -4.27 10.89 -0.42
CA GLU A 60 -4.12 12.27 -0.90
C GLU A 60 -5.20 12.62 -1.93
N GLU A 61 -5.40 11.75 -2.93
CA GLU A 61 -6.43 11.91 -3.96
C GLU A 61 -7.84 11.95 -3.36
N LEU A 62 -8.11 11.14 -2.34
CA LEU A 62 -9.38 11.15 -1.64
C LEU A 62 -9.54 12.41 -0.78
N ALA A 63 -8.51 12.77 -0.01
CA ALA A 63 -8.50 13.93 0.86
C ALA A 63 -8.76 15.24 0.09
N ALA A 64 -8.19 15.36 -1.10
CA ALA A 64 -8.39 16.49 -2.01
C ALA A 64 -9.87 16.67 -2.43
N LYS A 65 -10.67 15.59 -2.40
CA LYS A 65 -12.09 15.58 -2.80
C LYS A 65 -13.05 15.70 -1.62
N THR A 66 -12.59 15.50 -0.38
CA THR A 66 -13.44 15.46 0.83
C THR A 66 -13.48 16.76 1.63
N GLY A 67 -12.67 17.76 1.26
CA GLY A 67 -12.58 19.05 1.96
C GLY A 67 -11.64 19.03 3.17
N PRO A 68 -11.34 20.19 3.78
CA PRO A 68 -10.19 20.35 4.69
C PRO A 68 -10.25 19.50 5.97
N GLY A 69 -11.42 19.42 6.62
CA GLY A 69 -11.58 18.68 7.88
C GLY A 69 -11.46 17.16 7.69
N ILE A 70 -12.28 16.60 6.81
CA ILE A 70 -12.27 15.15 6.52
C ILE A 70 -10.96 14.75 5.82
N GLY A 71 -10.46 15.56 4.89
CA GLY A 71 -9.20 15.29 4.21
C GLY A 71 -8.00 15.30 5.15
N GLY A 72 -7.97 16.22 6.13
CA GLY A 72 -6.96 16.23 7.18
C GLY A 72 -7.00 14.96 8.05
N LEU A 73 -8.20 14.52 8.44
CA LEU A 73 -8.37 13.27 9.19
C LEU A 73 -7.91 12.05 8.39
N LEU A 74 -8.29 11.96 7.11
CA LEU A 74 -7.90 10.86 6.22
C LEU A 74 -6.39 10.78 6.05
N ASN A 75 -5.71 11.91 5.83
CA ASN A 75 -4.25 11.93 5.67
C ASN A 75 -3.55 11.55 6.99
N ALA A 76 -4.02 12.06 8.14
CA ALA A 76 -3.45 11.71 9.43
C ALA A 76 -3.53 10.20 9.73
N THR A 77 -4.64 9.55 9.38
CA THR A 77 -4.83 8.12 9.60
C THR A 77 -4.24 7.26 8.50
N PHE A 78 -4.73 7.39 7.27
CA PHE A 78 -4.38 6.50 6.17
C PHE A 78 -3.03 6.85 5.53
N GLY A 79 -2.63 8.12 5.56
CA GLY A 79 -1.30 8.54 5.10
C GLY A 79 -0.17 7.93 5.95
N ASN A 80 -0.45 7.58 7.21
CA ASN A 80 0.46 6.87 8.12
C ASN A 80 -0.05 5.46 8.47
N ALA A 81 -0.93 4.86 7.65
CA ALA A 81 -1.55 3.58 7.97
C ALA A 81 -0.51 2.48 8.20
N THR A 82 0.56 2.49 7.41
CA THR A 82 1.60 1.47 7.47
C THR A 82 2.28 1.45 8.83
N GLU A 83 2.68 2.62 9.32
CA GLU A 83 3.32 2.82 10.62
C GLU A 83 2.39 2.42 11.75
N LEU A 84 1.12 2.85 11.67
CA LEU A 84 0.12 2.53 12.69
C LEU A 84 -0.19 1.03 12.76
N ILE A 85 -0.32 0.35 11.62
CA ILE A 85 -0.58 -1.10 11.56
C ILE A 85 0.59 -1.87 12.16
N ILE A 86 1.83 -1.51 11.81
CA ILE A 86 3.03 -2.17 12.34
C ILE A 86 3.21 -1.90 13.84
N ALA A 87 2.87 -0.70 14.32
CA ALA A 87 3.03 -0.36 15.74
C ALA A 87 2.00 -1.05 16.65
N LEU A 88 0.85 -1.46 16.11
CA LEU A 88 -0.26 -2.05 16.87
C LEU A 88 -0.29 -3.58 16.85
N LEU A 89 0.39 -4.21 15.89
CA LEU A 89 0.45 -5.67 15.71
C LEU A 89 1.81 -6.21 16.17
#